data_AF-A0A8R7JVC0-F1
#
_entry.id   AF-A0A8R7JVC0-F1
#
_cell.length_a   1.000
_cell.length_b   1.000
_cell.length_c   1.000
_cell.angle_alpha   90.00
_cell.angle_beta   90.00
_cell.angle_gamma   90.00
#
_symmetry.space_group_name_H-M   'P 1'
#
loop_
_entity.id
_entity.type
_entity.pdbx_description
1 polymer ?
#
loop_
_entity_poly.entity_id
_entity_poly.type
_entity_poly.pdbx_seq_one_letter_code
_entity_poly.pdbx_strand_id
1 'polypeptide(L)'
;TIVSDCDTKFLSYFWKTLWEKLGTKLLFSTTCHPQMDGQTEVVNRTLSMMLRAVLKKNLKMWDEYLPHVKFAYNRAVHSTT
;
A
#
# COMPACT_ATOMS: atom_id res chain seq x y z
N THR A 1 -11.31 2.98 10.30
CA THR A 1 -10.20 2.24 10.92
C THR A 1 -9.18 1.94 9.84
N ILE A 2 -7.92 2.27 10.04
CA ILE A 2 -6.83 2.00 9.09
C ILE A 2 -6.01 0.84 9.65
N VAL A 3 -5.67 -0.13 8.81
CA VAL A 3 -4.71 -1.18 9.14
C VAL A 3 -3.35 -0.76 8.59
N SER A 4 -2.32 -0.80 9.43
CA SER A 4 -0.95 -0.46 9.05
C SER A 4 0.02 -1.46 9.65
N ASP A 5 1.13 -1.68 8.97
CA ASP A 5 2.24 -2.46 9.52
C ASP A 5 2.84 -1.82 10.77
N CYS A 6 3.43 -2.66 11.62
CA CYS A 6 4.23 -2.28 12.79
C CYS A 6 5.56 -1.56 12.44
N ASP A 7 5.64 -0.85 11.32
CA ASP A 7 6.80 -0.01 11.00
C ASP A 7 6.93 1.11 12.04
N THR A 8 8.15 1.33 12.52
CA THR A 8 8.47 2.30 13.57
C THR A 8 8.05 3.72 13.21
N LYS A 9 7.93 4.05 11.92
CA LYS A 9 7.38 5.33 11.44
C LYS A 9 5.94 5.52 11.88
N PHE A 10 5.07 4.54 11.65
CA PHE A 10 3.65 4.60 12.03
C PHE A 10 3.42 4.45 13.55
N LEU A 11 4.40 3.91 14.26
CA LEU A 11 4.40 3.81 15.74
C LEU A 11 4.92 5.06 16.45
N SER A 12 5.46 6.02 15.71
CA SER A 12 6.00 7.26 16.29
C SER A 12 4.92 8.13 16.94
N TYR A 13 5.35 8.97 17.88
CA TYR A 13 4.44 9.85 18.64
C TYR A 13 3.64 10.79 17.73
N PHE A 14 4.27 11.30 16.68
CA PHE A 14 3.64 12.18 15.69
C PHE A 14 2.42 11.49 15.05
N TRP A 15 2.60 10.29 14.50
CA TRP A 15 1.53 9.59 13.79
C TRP A 15 0.41 9.17 14.74
N LYS A 16 0.72 8.71 15.95
CA LYS A 16 -0.30 8.40 16.99
C LYS A 16 -1.16 9.63 17.30
N THR A 17 -0.52 10.78 17.51
CA THR A 17 -1.22 12.04 17.81
C THR A 17 -2.07 12.51 16.63
N LEU A 18 -1.56 12.39 15.40
CA LEU A 18 -2.29 12.76 14.19
C LEU A 18 -3.58 11.94 14.04
N TRP A 19 -3.50 10.60 14.18
CA TRP A 19 -4.66 9.73 14.04
C TRP A 19 -5.70 9.95 15.14
N GLU A 20 -5.26 10.23 16.37
CA GLU A 20 -6.14 10.62 17.47
C GLU A 20 -6.89 11.92 17.17
N LYS A 21 -6.20 12.95 16.66
CA LYS A 21 -6.82 14.23 16.27
C LYS A 21 -7.79 14.08 15.10
N LEU A 22 -7.52 13.16 14.17
CA LEU A 22 -8.41 12.85 13.05
C LEU A 22 -9.54 11.87 13.43
N GLY A 23 -9.64 11.44 14.68
CA GLY A 23 -10.66 10.48 15.14
C GLY A 23 -10.56 9.10 14.47
N THR A 24 -9.41 8.76 13.90
CA THR A 24 -9.20 7.53 13.14
C THR A 24 -8.55 6.47 14.01
N LYS A 25 -9.20 5.31 14.14
CA LYS A 25 -8.60 4.14 14.82
C LYS A 25 -7.54 3.50 13.91
N LEU A 26 -6.31 3.41 14.39
CA LEU A 26 -5.22 2.70 13.73
C LEU A 26 -5.12 1.29 14.35
N LEU A 27 -5.25 0.25 13.52
CA LEU A 27 -4.97 -1.13 13.88
C LEU A 27 -3.61 -1.50 13.33
N PHE A 28 -2.76 -2.06 14.16
CA PHE A 28 -1.45 -2.53 13.73
C PHE A 28 -1.53 -4.02 13.38
N SER A 29 -1.18 -4.37 12.13
CA SER A 29 -0.92 -5.75 11.77
C SER A 29 0.32 -6.21 12.53
N THR A 30 0.16 -7.20 13.41
CA THR A 30 1.32 -7.88 13.99
C THR A 30 2.02 -8.66 12.88
N THR A 31 3.34 -8.78 12.94
CA THR A 31 4.17 -9.58 12.01
C THR A 31 3.70 -11.03 11.86
N CYS A 32 2.83 -11.51 12.76
CA CYS A 32 2.28 -12.87 12.78
C CYS A 32 0.81 -12.95 12.30
N HIS A 33 0.19 -11.86 11.85
CA HIS A 33 -1.19 -11.88 11.35
C HIS A 33 -1.33 -11.26 9.94
N PRO A 34 -0.81 -11.95 8.90
CA PRO A 34 -0.92 -11.54 7.49
C PRO A 34 -2.38 -11.48 6.98
N GLN A 35 -3.35 -11.90 7.78
CA GLN A 35 -4.76 -11.92 7.40
C GLN A 35 -5.40 -10.51 7.35
N MET A 36 -4.86 -9.54 8.10
CA MET A 36 -5.34 -8.16 8.08
C MET A 36 -4.70 -7.29 7.00
N ASP A 37 -3.45 -7.57 6.60
CA ASP A 37 -2.73 -6.79 5.58
C ASP A 37 -2.49 -7.53 4.25
N GLY A 38 -2.88 -8.81 4.16
CA GLY A 38 -2.63 -9.63 2.98
C GLY A 38 -3.30 -9.10 1.70
N GLN A 39 -4.42 -8.38 1.79
CA GLN A 39 -5.00 -7.71 0.62
C GLN A 39 -4.10 -6.57 0.13
N THR A 40 -3.64 -5.70 1.02
CA THR A 40 -2.72 -4.61 0.68
C THR A 40 -1.41 -5.16 0.13
N GLU A 41 -0.89 -6.24 0.72
CA GLU A 41 0.34 -6.89 0.26
C GLU A 41 0.20 -7.46 -1.16
N VAL A 42 -0.93 -8.13 -1.46
CA VAL A 42 -1.23 -8.67 -2.80
C VAL A 42 -1.38 -7.55 -3.83
N VAL A 43 -2.03 -6.45 -3.47
CA VAL A 43 -2.18 -5.26 -4.31
C VAL A 43 -0.82 -4.63 -4.58
N ASN A 44 -0.02 -4.39 -3.53
CA ASN A 44 1.32 -3.81 -3.61
C ASN A 44 2.26 -4.67 -4.45
N ARG A 45 2.18 -5.99 -4.31
CA ARG A 45 2.95 -6.94 -5.13
C ARG A 45 2.57 -6.84 -6.61
N THR A 46 1.27 -6.82 -6.91
CA THR A 46 0.75 -6.69 -8.28
C THR A 46 1.17 -5.36 -8.92
N LEU A 47 0.97 -4.24 -8.22
CA LEU A 47 1.37 -2.91 -8.68
C LEU A 47 2.88 -2.83 -8.92
N SER A 48 3.68 -3.40 -8.01
CA SER A 48 5.14 -3.45 -8.18
C SER A 48 5.57 -4.28 -9.40
N MET A 49 4.86 -5.37 -9.71
CA MET A 49 5.11 -6.15 -10.92
C MET A 49 4.76 -5.38 -12.19
N MET A 50 3.60 -4.71 -12.23
CA MET A 50 3.21 -3.85 -13.35
C MET A 50 4.22 -2.72 -13.57
N LEU A 51 4.64 -2.06 -12.48
CA LEU A 51 5.62 -0.99 -12.53
C LEU A 51 6.98 -1.48 -13.05
N ARG A 52 7.46 -2.64 -12.60
CA ARG A 52 8.69 -3.27 -13.12
C ARG A 52 8.59 -3.59 -14.62
N ALA A 53 7.43 -4.06 -15.08
CA ALA A 53 7.22 -4.38 -16.49
C ALA A 53 7.29 -3.13 -17.39
N VAL A 54 6.78 -1.99 -16.90
CA VAL A 54 6.78 -0.71 -17.63
C VAL A 54 8.15 -0.05 -17.60
N LEU A 55 8.83 -0.05 -16.45
CA LEU A 55 10.10 0.65 -16.28
C LEU A 55 11.28 -0.03 -16.97
N LYS A 56 11.21 -1.35 -17.24
CA LYS A 56 12.30 -2.15 -17.85
C LYS A 56 13.67 -1.85 -17.21
N LYS A 57 14.49 -0.99 -17.85
CA LYS A 57 15.84 -0.58 -17.40
C LYS A 57 15.92 0.81 -16.77
N ASN A 58 14.89 1.65 -16.88
CA ASN A 58 14.91 3.01 -16.37
C ASN A 58 14.07 3.16 -15.10
N LEU A 59 14.65 2.74 -13.97
CA LEU A 59 14.01 2.82 -12.66
C LEU A 59 13.83 4.26 -12.15
N LYS A 60 14.44 5.27 -12.79
CA LYS A 60 14.38 6.67 -12.34
C LYS A 60 13.05 7.36 -12.64
N MET A 61 12.25 6.83 -13.56
CA MET A 61 10.96 7.41 -13.97
C MET A 61 9.75 6.76 -13.27
N TRP A 62 9.97 6.01 -12.18
CA TRP A 62 8.92 5.22 -11.54
C TRP A 62 7.72 6.06 -11.09
N ASP A 63 7.97 7.29 -10.70
CA ASP A 63 6.98 8.28 -10.26
C ASP A 63 6.11 8.76 -11.42
N GLU A 64 6.69 8.98 -12.61
CA GLU A 64 5.95 9.36 -13.83
C GLU A 64 5.01 8.24 -14.31
N TYR A 65 5.42 6.99 -14.15
CA TYR A 65 4.61 5.83 -14.56
C TYR A 65 3.61 5.37 -13.48
N LEU A 66 3.74 5.86 -12.25
CA LEU A 66 2.86 5.46 -11.15
C LEU A 66 1.36 5.76 -11.42
N PRO A 67 0.96 6.93 -11.95
CA PRO A 67 -0.44 7.21 -12.29
C PRO A 67 -0.98 6.26 -13.36
N HIS A 68 -0.16 5.89 -14.34
CA HIS A 68 -0.52 5.00 -15.44
C HIS A 68 -0.77 3.57 -14.93
N VAL A 69 0.13 3.07 -14.08
CA VAL A 69 0.00 1.75 -13.45
C VAL A 69 -1.23 1.70 -12.54
N LYS A 70 -1.45 2.73 -11.73
CA LYS A 70 -2.64 2.84 -10.87
C LYS A 70 -3.94 2.83 -11.69
N PHE A 71 -3.98 3.59 -12.78
CA PHE A 71 -5.14 3.62 -13.67
C PHE A 71 -5.41 2.26 -14.30
N ALA A 72 -4.37 1.59 -14.80
CA ALA A 72 -4.48 0.26 -15.40
C ALA A 72 -4.98 -0.77 -14.38
N TYR A 73 -4.44 -0.76 -13.15
CA TYR A 73 -4.86 -1.67 -12.09
C TYR A 73 -6.33 -1.45 -11.71
N ASN A 74 -6.74 -0.21 -11.45
CA ASN A 74 -8.12 0.10 -11.04
C ASN A 74 -9.17 -0.20 -12.14
N ARG A 75 -8.75 -0.25 -13.41
CA ARG A 75 -9.62 -0.59 -14.54
C ARG A 75 -9.61 -2.09 -14.88
N ALA A 76 -8.69 -2.87 -14.32
CA ALA A 76 -8.60 -4.29 -14.59
C ALA A 76 -9.81 -5.03 -14.00
N VAL A 77 -10.29 -6.05 -14.71
CA VAL A 77 -11.35 -6.92 -14.19
C VAL A 77 -10.75 -7.83 -13.13
N HIS A 78 -11.23 -7.72 -11.90
CA HIS A 78 -10.86 -8.62 -10.82
C HIS A 78 -11.87 -9.76 -10.75
N SER A 79 -11.38 -11.00 -10.79
CA SER A 79 -12.18 -12.23 -10.76
C SER A 79 -12.99 -12.45 -9.47
N THR A 80 -12.85 -11.56 -8.49
CA THR A 80 -13.52 -11.61 -7.19
C THR A 80 -14.73 -10.66 -7.13
N THR A 81 -15.07 -10.00 -8.23
CA THR A 81 -16.27 -9.14 -8.36
C THR A 81 -17.38 -9.92 -9.05
#